data_AF-A0A8I0HAE7-F1
#
_entry.id   AF-A0A8I0HAE7-F1
#
_cell.length_a   1.000
_cell.length_b   1.000
_cell.length_c   1.000
_cell.angle_alpha   90.00
_cell.angle_beta   90.00
_cell.angle_gamma   90.00
#
_symmetry.space_group_name_H-M   'P 1'
#
loop_
_entity.id
_entity.type
_entity.pdbx_description
1 polymer ?
#
loop_
_entity_poly.entity_id
_entity_poly.type
_entity_poly.pdbx_seq_one_letter_code
_entity_poly.pdbx_strand_id
1 'polypeptide(L)' 'MSVLRRFPGNVPVILHDPNTKRTQLAPKELFVNPSGAVKDVLCELLGQDNVKIKKGE' A
#
# COMPACT_ATOMS: atom_id res chain seq x y z
N MET A 1 -12.64 -7.16 5.48
CA MET A 1 -11.55 -7.90 4.80
C MET A 1 -10.69 -6.89 4.05
N SER A 2 -9.41 -6.75 4.40
CA SER A 2 -8.53 -5.75 3.76
C SER A 2 -7.95 -6.28 2.45
N VAL A 3 -8.02 -5.50 1.36
CA VAL A 3 -7.60 -5.91 0.01
C VAL A 3 -6.14 -6.36 -0.05
N LEU A 4 -5.28 -5.78 0.79
CA LEU A 4 -3.86 -6.09 0.90
C LEU A 4 -3.60 -7.55 1.28
N ARG A 5 -4.49 -8.18 2.06
CA ARG A 5 -4.36 -9.59 2.46
C ARG A 5 -4.47 -10.57 1.29
N ARG A 6 -4.94 -10.11 0.12
CA ARG A 6 -4.97 -10.91 -1.12
C ARG A 6 -3.59 -11.03 -1.77
N PHE A 7 -2.63 -10.23 -1.34
CA PHE A 7 -1.31 -10.13 -1.94
C PHE A 7 -0.20 -10.13 -0.87
N PRO A 8 -0.11 -11.17 -0.02
CA PRO A 8 0.85 -11.20 1.07
C PRO A 8 2.28 -11.13 0.55
N GLY A 9 3.15 -10.40 1.25
CA GLY A 9 4.56 -10.31 0.92
C GLY A 9 5.40 -9.68 2.02
N ASN A 10 6.61 -9.29 1.66
CA ASN A 10 7.62 -8.77 2.58
C ASN A 10 7.85 -7.25 2.42
N VAL A 11 7.15 -6.57 1.52
CA VAL A 11 7.33 -5.12 1.33
C VAL A 11 6.42 -4.35 2.28
N PRO A 12 6.99 -3.43 3.09
CA PRO A 12 6.23 -2.61 4.02
C PRO A 12 5.19 -1.73 3.32
N VAL A 13 3.99 -1.64 3.90
CA VAL A 13 2.96 -0.69 3.46
C VAL A 13 2.94 0.49 4.41
N ILE A 14 3.02 1.71 3.86
CA ILE A 14 2.92 2.95 4.62
C ILE A 14 1.57 3.59 4.32
N LEU A 15 0.77 3.81 5.36
CA LEU A 15 -0.49 4.53 5.31
C LEU A 15 -0.22 6.02 5.55
N HIS A 16 -0.77 6.87 4.70
CA HIS A 16 -0.69 8.33 4.85
C HIS A 16 -2.10 8.90 4.99
N ASP A 17 -2.37 9.55 6.12
CA ASP A 17 -3.62 10.29 6.32
C ASP A 17 -3.42 11.76 5.94
N PRO A 18 -4.06 12.24 4.85
CA PRO A 18 -3.89 13.62 4.40
C PRO A 18 -4.49 14.65 5.37
N ASN A 19 -5.49 14.27 6.19
CA ASN A 19 -6.15 15.20 7.11
C ASN A 19 -5.26 15.52 8.31
N THR A 20 -4.57 14.50 8.84
CA THR A 20 -3.69 14.63 9.99
C THR A 20 -2.22 14.76 9.62
N LYS A 21 -1.87 14.60 8.33
CA LYS A 21 -0.51 14.51 7.78
C LYS A 21 0.35 13.45 8.46
N ARG A 22 -0.28 12.44 9.07
CA ARG A 22 0.42 11.36 9.76
C ARG A 22 0.72 10.23 8.79
N THR A 23 1.93 9.70 8.91
CA THR A 23 2.31 8.44 8.29
C THR A 23 2.36 7.35 9.35
N GLN A 24 1.84 6.18 9.01
CA GLN A 24 1.90 5.00 9.86
C GLN A 24 2.34 3.79 9.06
N LEU A 25 3.26 3.02 9.62
CA LEU A 25 3.59 1.71 9.09
C LEU A 25 2.43 0.75 9.36
N ALA A 26 1.92 0.10 8.32
CA ALA A 26 0.89 -0.91 8.47
C ALA A 26 1.42 -2.12 9.25
N PRO A 27 0.55 -2.88 9.95
CA PRO A 27 0.89 -4.17 10.51
C PRO A 27 1.58 -5.10 9.50
N LYS A 28 2.52 -5.95 9.95
CA LYS A 28 3.25 -6.91 9.09
C LYS A 28 2.33 -7.83 8.29
N GLU A 29 1.15 -8.17 8.81
CA GLU A 29 0.13 -8.96 8.11
C GLU A 29 -0.43 -8.28 6.85
N LEU A 30 -0.20 -6.97 6.70
CA LEU A 30 -0.61 -6.17 5.56
C LEU A 30 0.56 -5.81 4.65
N PHE A 31 1.74 -6.38 4.89
CA PHE A 31 2.86 -6.25 3.95
C PHE A 31 2.50 -6.98 2.67
N VAL A 32 2.89 -6.39 1.54
CA VAL A 32 2.52 -6.89 0.22
C VAL A 32 3.73 -7.23 -0.60
N ASN A 33 3.56 -8.06 -1.63
CA ASN A 33 4.57 -8.20 -2.66
C ASN A 33 4.20 -7.25 -3.81
N PRO A 34 5.02 -6.24 -4.16
CA PRO A 34 4.72 -5.32 -5.23
C PRO A 34 4.68 -6.06 -6.56
N SER A 35 3.47 -6.30 -7.06
CA SER A 35 3.19 -6.83 -8.39
C SER A 35 2.33 -5.84 -9.16
N GLY A 36 2.28 -5.98 -10.48
CA GLY A 36 1.37 -5.18 -11.32
C GLY A 36 -0.07 -5.25 -10.80
N ALA A 37 -0.55 -6.45 -10.48
CA ALA A 37 -1.90 -6.68 -9.95
C ALA A 37 -2.19 -5.93 -8.63
N VAL A 38 -1.23 -5.86 -7.70
CA VAL A 38 -1.38 -5.06 -6.46
C VAL A 38 -1.53 -3.59 -6.79
N LYS A 39 -0.69 -3.08 -7.69
CA LYS A 39 -0.73 -1.67 -8.09
C LYS A 39 -2.06 -1.35 -8.76
N ASP A 40 -2.52 -2.17 -9.69
CA ASP A 40 -3.77 -1.95 -10.42
C ASP A 40 -4.98 -1.90 -9.48
N VAL A 41 -5.11 -2.89 -8.58
CA VAL A 41 -6.19 -2.93 -7.59
C VAL A 41 -6.15 -1.73 -6.63
N LEU A 42 -4.96 -1.33 -6.18
CA LEU A 42 -4.83 -0.16 -5.30
C LEU A 42 -5.14 1.15 -6.03
N CYS A 43 -4.73 1.27 -7.31
CA CYS A 43 -5.04 2.43 -8.14
C CYS A 43 -6.54 2.54 -8.42
N GLU A 44 -7.26 1.43 -8.63
CA GLU A 44 -8.71 1.44 -8.78
C GLU A 44 -9.43 1.90 -7.51
N LEU A 45 -8.93 1.48 -6.33
CA LEU A 45 -9.57 1.78 -5.05
C LEU A 45 -9.25 3.19 -4.51
N LEU A 46 -8.01 3.64 -4.67
CA LEU A 46 -7.51 4.88 -4.08
C LEU A 46 -7.29 5.99 -5.11
N GLY A 47 -7.28 5.68 -6.41
CA GLY A 47 -6.86 6.57 -7.47
C GLY A 47 -5.35 6.51 -7.73
N GLN A 48 -4.94 6.67 -8.99
CA GLN A 48 -3.54 6.55 -9.41
C GLN A 48 -2.58 7.50 -8.68
N ASP A 49 -3.01 8.73 -8.38
CA ASP A 49 -2.19 9.74 -7.70
C ASP A 49 -1.88 9.40 -6.23
N ASN A 50 -2.71 8.54 -5.63
CA ASN A 50 -2.62 8.14 -4.22
C ASN A 50 -1.80 6.87 -4.00
N VAL A 51 -1.34 6.21 -5.06
CA VAL A 51 -0.52 4.98 -4.99
C VAL A 51 0.89 5.26 -5.48
N LYS A 52 1.86 5.24 -4.56
CA LYS A 52 3.27 5.52 -4.87
C LYS A 52 4.15 4.34 -4.49
N ILE A 53 4.88 3.79 -5.47
CA ILE A 53 5.95 2.81 -5.23
C ILE A 53 7.23 3.61 -4.99
N LYS A 54 7.70 3.64 -3.73
CA LYS A 54 9.05 4.14 -3.43
C LYS A 54 10.02 2.97 -3.45
N LYS A 55 11.00 2.98 -4.36
CA LYS A 55 12.21 2.18 -4.17
C LYS A 55 13.00 2.84 -3.03
N GLY A 56 13.44 2.05 -2.06
CA GLY A 56 14.36 2.55 -1.04
C GLY A 56 15.59 3.15 -1.72
N GLU A 57 15.98 4.35 -1.30
CA GLU A 57 17.29 4.93 -1.59
C GLU A 57 18.40 4.06 -0.99
#